data_AF-A0A2E3SBN7-F1
#
_entry.id   AF-A0A2E3SBN7-F1
#
_cell.length_a   1.000
_cell.length_b   1.000
_cell.length_c   1.000
_cell.angle_alpha   90.00
_cell.angle_beta   90.00
_cell.angle_gamma   90.00
#
_symmetry.space_group_name_H-M   'P 1'
#
loop_
_entity.id
_entity.type
_entity.pdbx_description
1 polymer ?
#
loop_
_entity_poly.entity_id
_entity_poly.type
_entity_poly.pdbx_seq_one_letter_code
_entity_poly.pdbx_strand_id
1 'polypeptide(L)'
;MSSLPYFHEILTTKSAGIKDWVPSLGIESFLTGEDGKVLGFSTYRMFLYQFCIFLFATIGWGIWWFVAKQKRYRNFLLLPIFIGIYQLTLMLLKLRDSFMNRWELKLCIILGVFLILVLSTLRKYRFNSSKVLLWLLFIGFSILPFFHDIITDRGTGLKPWVPVLGIEEFMTFQNGKIAGFGTYRAFLYFLQIHLFAHLGWLGAFIYYAHHIRKPRFFLLVPVVISLFSVVVIVLDWSEEGFNTPDVKFYTTVALGLLIALNFYFNNKRTYVKQLINENKSA
;
A
#
# COMPACT_ATOMS: atom_id res chain seq x y z
N MET A 1 -2.25 10.22 7.41
CA MET A 1 -2.23 9.22 6.31
C MET A 1 -0.88 8.51 6.26
N SER A 2 0.22 9.25 6.14
CA SER A 2 1.58 8.69 6.08
C SER A 2 2.00 7.86 7.30
N SER A 3 1.38 8.09 8.45
CA SER A 3 1.60 7.31 9.67
C SER A 3 0.85 5.99 9.74
N LEU A 4 -0.16 5.77 8.88
CA LEU A 4 -1.01 4.57 8.93
C LEU A 4 -0.20 3.27 8.91
N PRO A 5 0.83 3.08 8.04
CA PRO A 5 1.57 1.81 7.97
C PRO A 5 2.21 1.39 9.29
N TYR A 6 2.64 2.34 10.13
CA TYR A 6 3.30 2.07 11.42
C TYR A 6 2.48 2.49 12.63
N PHE A 7 1.22 2.92 12.43
CA PHE A 7 0.34 3.37 13.51
C PHE A 7 0.09 2.27 14.56
N HIS A 8 0.03 1.02 14.12
CA HIS A 8 -0.10 -0.14 14.99
C HIS A 8 1.04 -0.24 16.02
N GLU A 9 2.28 0.11 15.66
CA GLU A 9 3.46 0.11 16.55
C GLU A 9 3.42 1.24 17.59
N ILE A 10 2.73 2.34 17.26
CA ILE A 10 2.51 3.44 18.19
C ILE A 10 1.54 3.01 19.28
N LEU A 11 0.43 2.38 18.91
CA LEU A 11 -0.65 2.05 19.83
C LEU A 11 -0.45 0.77 20.66
N THR A 12 0.31 -0.19 20.13
CA THR A 12 0.42 -1.53 20.74
C THR A 12 1.84 -1.86 21.21
N THR A 13 1.93 -2.73 22.20
CA THR A 13 3.20 -3.28 22.70
C THR A 13 3.65 -4.47 21.85
N LYS A 14 4.92 -4.88 22.01
CA LYS A 14 5.43 -6.10 21.37
C LYS A 14 4.69 -7.35 21.87
N SER A 15 4.17 -7.33 23.10
CA SER A 15 3.43 -8.39 23.78
C SER A 15 1.91 -8.37 23.52
N ALA A 16 1.47 -7.76 22.42
CA ALA A 16 0.10 -7.78 21.87
C ALA A 16 -0.96 -6.88 22.52
N GLY A 17 -0.70 -6.27 23.68
CA GLY A 17 -1.63 -5.34 24.32
C GLY A 17 -1.55 -3.89 23.83
N ILE A 18 -2.56 -3.09 24.16
CA ILE A 18 -2.52 -1.63 24.02
C ILE A 18 -1.47 -1.05 25.00
N LYS A 19 -0.75 0.02 24.62
CA LYS A 19 0.18 0.70 25.54
C LYS A 19 -0.57 1.42 26.65
N ASP A 20 0.01 1.48 27.84
CA ASP A 20 -0.62 2.03 29.06
C ASP A 20 -1.12 3.48 28.93
N TRP A 21 -0.49 4.28 28.06
CA TRP A 21 -0.89 5.68 27.83
C TRP A 21 -2.06 5.83 26.83
N VAL A 22 -2.40 4.78 26.08
CA VAL A 22 -3.52 4.79 25.13
C VAL A 22 -4.79 4.45 25.91
N PRO A 23 -5.82 5.32 25.90
CA PRO A 23 -7.05 5.05 26.61
C PRO A 23 -7.73 3.81 26.03
N SER A 24 -8.07 2.85 26.90
CA SER A 24 -8.85 1.68 26.50
C SER A 24 -10.29 2.09 26.26
N LEU A 25 -10.66 2.23 24.98
CA LEU A 25 -12.02 2.53 24.55
C LEU A 25 -12.90 1.26 24.42
N GLY A 26 -12.43 0.11 24.91
CA GLY A 26 -13.13 -1.17 24.75
C GLY A 26 -13.21 -1.69 23.30
N ILE A 27 -12.50 -1.06 22.36
CA ILE A 27 -12.51 -1.45 20.94
C ILE A 27 -11.89 -2.84 20.76
N GLU A 28 -10.77 -3.13 21.43
CA GLU A 28 -10.13 -4.43 21.37
C GLU A 28 -11.07 -5.52 21.90
N SER A 29 -11.68 -5.31 23.07
CA SER A 29 -12.66 -6.26 23.64
C SER A 29 -13.89 -6.45 22.76
N PHE A 30 -14.38 -5.39 22.11
CA PHE A 30 -15.52 -5.47 21.19
C PHE A 30 -15.21 -6.29 19.93
N LEU A 31 -13.98 -6.20 19.43
CA LEU A 31 -13.53 -6.91 18.22
C LEU A 31 -12.99 -8.32 18.51
N THR A 32 -12.74 -8.65 19.77
CA THR A 32 -12.26 -9.97 20.21
C THR A 32 -13.44 -10.93 20.29
N GLY A 33 -13.35 -12.04 19.54
CA GLY A 33 -14.34 -13.11 19.62
C GLY A 33 -14.16 -14.01 20.84
N GLU A 34 -15.10 -14.93 21.04
CA GLU A 34 -15.04 -15.98 22.08
C GLU A 34 -13.78 -16.87 21.96
N ASP A 35 -13.18 -16.92 20.77
CA ASP A 35 -11.94 -17.62 20.45
C ASP A 35 -10.67 -16.88 20.92
N GLY A 36 -10.81 -15.72 21.57
CA GLY A 36 -9.71 -14.85 21.99
C GLY A 36 -8.97 -14.18 20.83
N LYS A 37 -9.49 -14.31 19.60
CA LYS A 37 -8.91 -13.72 18.39
C LYS A 37 -9.63 -12.44 18.00
N VAL A 38 -8.88 -11.44 17.56
CA VAL A 38 -9.43 -10.15 17.15
C VAL A 38 -9.83 -10.22 15.67
N LEU A 39 -11.12 -10.33 15.36
CA LEU A 39 -11.63 -10.55 14.00
C LEU A 39 -10.86 -11.67 13.23
N GLY A 40 -10.49 -12.73 13.94
CA GLY A 40 -9.71 -13.86 13.41
C GLY A 40 -8.19 -13.66 13.39
N PHE A 41 -7.66 -12.47 13.70
CA PHE A 41 -6.22 -12.25 13.87
C PHE A 41 -5.73 -12.75 15.23
N SER A 42 -4.48 -13.20 15.27
CA SER A 42 -3.85 -13.70 16.49
C SER A 42 -3.73 -12.63 17.58
N THR A 43 -3.54 -11.38 17.18
CA THR A 43 -3.39 -10.24 18.09
C THR A 43 -4.02 -8.99 17.50
N TYR A 44 -4.43 -8.06 18.37
CA TYR A 44 -4.93 -6.75 17.94
C TYR A 44 -3.90 -5.97 17.12
N ARG A 45 -2.62 -6.08 17.48
CA ARG A 45 -1.50 -5.52 16.74
C ARG A 45 -1.46 -5.99 15.28
N MET A 46 -1.61 -7.29 15.03
CA MET A 46 -1.59 -7.85 13.68
C MET A 46 -2.81 -7.43 12.87
N PHE A 47 -3.98 -7.36 13.51
CA PHE A 47 -5.18 -6.79 12.88
C PHE A 47 -4.94 -5.34 12.45
N LEU A 48 -4.48 -4.49 13.37
CA LEU A 48 -4.22 -3.07 13.10
C LEU A 48 -3.18 -2.88 12.00
N TYR A 49 -2.08 -3.62 12.04
CA TYR A 49 -1.07 -3.60 10.99
C TYR A 49 -1.71 -3.86 9.63
N GLN A 50 -2.45 -4.96 9.52
CA GLN A 50 -3.03 -5.41 8.26
C GLN A 50 -4.11 -4.46 7.74
N PHE A 51 -4.97 -4.00 8.63
CA PHE A 51 -6.01 -3.04 8.32
C PHE A 51 -5.42 -1.71 7.84
N CYS A 52 -4.45 -1.16 8.58
CA CYS A 52 -3.88 0.14 8.26
C CYS A 52 -3.06 0.13 6.97
N ILE A 53 -2.29 -0.92 6.65
CA ILE A 53 -1.56 -0.98 5.38
C ILE A 53 -2.50 -1.10 4.17
N PHE A 54 -3.58 -1.89 4.27
CA PHE A 54 -4.58 -1.98 3.20
C PHE A 54 -5.36 -0.69 3.04
N LEU A 55 -5.72 -0.03 4.14
CA LEU A 55 -6.37 1.28 4.11
C LEU A 55 -5.45 2.32 3.46
N PHE A 56 -4.18 2.35 3.86
CA PHE A 56 -3.17 3.25 3.31
C PHE A 56 -2.96 3.03 1.80
N ALA A 57 -2.85 1.77 1.36
CA ALA A 57 -2.73 1.44 -0.05
C ALA A 57 -3.96 1.86 -0.85
N THR A 58 -5.16 1.52 -0.36
CA THR A 58 -6.44 1.85 -1.02
C THR A 58 -6.62 3.36 -1.18
N ILE A 59 -6.22 4.15 -0.18
CA ILE A 59 -6.21 5.62 -0.27
C ILE A 59 -5.26 6.10 -1.39
N GLY A 60 -4.04 5.55 -1.46
CA GLY A 60 -3.08 5.89 -2.52
C GLY A 60 -3.65 5.67 -3.92
N TRP A 61 -4.22 4.49 -4.16
CA TRP A 61 -4.91 4.15 -5.43
C TRP A 61 -6.13 5.06 -5.69
N GLY A 62 -6.93 5.35 -4.67
CA GLY A 62 -8.08 6.25 -4.75
C GLY A 62 -7.70 7.68 -5.14
N ILE A 63 -6.62 8.20 -4.56
CA ILE A 63 -6.06 9.50 -4.94
C ILE A 63 -5.59 9.46 -6.39
N TRP A 64 -4.87 8.42 -6.82
CA TRP A 64 -4.47 8.30 -8.23
C TRP A 64 -5.68 8.34 -9.17
N TRP A 65 -6.72 7.57 -8.87
CA TRP A 65 -7.96 7.56 -9.65
C TRP A 65 -8.65 8.92 -9.69
N PHE A 66 -8.69 9.63 -8.56
CA PHE A 66 -9.31 10.96 -8.45
C PHE A 66 -8.60 11.99 -9.33
N VAL A 67 -7.27 11.91 -9.46
CA VAL A 67 -6.48 12.91 -10.17
C VAL A 67 -6.40 12.59 -11.66
N ALA A 68 -6.48 11.31 -12.03
CA ALA A 68 -6.46 10.84 -13.42
C ALA A 68 -7.72 11.17 -14.24
N LYS A 69 -8.51 12.20 -13.90
CA LYS A 69 -9.86 12.50 -14.45
C LYS A 69 -9.96 12.43 -15.98
N GLN A 70 -8.94 12.87 -16.70
CA GLN A 70 -8.95 12.94 -18.17
C GLN A 70 -8.20 11.78 -18.86
N LYS A 71 -7.65 10.83 -18.09
CA LYS A 71 -6.92 9.70 -18.69
C LYS A 71 -7.84 8.54 -19.00
N ARG A 72 -7.64 7.94 -20.17
CA ARG A 72 -8.42 6.79 -20.66
C ARG A 72 -8.26 5.54 -19.80
N TYR A 73 -7.13 5.42 -19.08
CA TYR A 73 -6.87 4.29 -18.19
C TYR A 73 -7.44 4.47 -16.79
N ARG A 74 -8.02 5.64 -16.46
CA ARG A 74 -8.58 5.94 -15.15
C ARG A 74 -9.51 4.85 -14.66
N ASN A 75 -10.38 4.33 -15.52
CA ASN A 75 -11.34 3.30 -15.15
C ASN A 75 -10.65 2.02 -14.67
N PHE A 76 -9.46 1.69 -15.19
CA PHE A 76 -8.70 0.51 -14.79
C PHE A 76 -8.01 0.68 -13.42
N LEU A 77 -7.82 1.91 -12.93
CA LEU A 77 -7.43 2.15 -11.54
C LEU A 77 -8.50 1.71 -10.53
N LEU A 78 -9.73 1.45 -10.98
CA LEU A 78 -10.76 0.87 -10.10
C LEU A 78 -10.45 -0.58 -9.72
N LEU A 79 -9.65 -1.32 -10.50
CA LEU A 79 -9.26 -2.70 -10.16
C LEU A 79 -8.46 -2.77 -8.84
N PRO A 80 -7.33 -2.06 -8.70
CA PRO A 80 -6.58 -2.07 -7.44
C PRO A 80 -7.38 -1.45 -6.28
N ILE A 81 -8.26 -0.48 -6.54
CA ILE A 81 -9.16 0.06 -5.50
C ILE A 81 -10.15 -1.03 -5.04
N PHE A 82 -10.76 -1.74 -5.98
CA PHE A 82 -11.75 -2.76 -5.68
C PHE A 82 -11.15 -3.91 -4.86
N ILE A 83 -9.95 -4.40 -5.22
CA ILE A 83 -9.29 -5.45 -4.42
C ILE A 83 -8.88 -4.95 -3.03
N GLY A 84 -8.46 -3.69 -2.90
CA GLY A 84 -8.16 -3.07 -1.61
C GLY A 84 -9.40 -3.00 -0.71
N ILE A 85 -10.53 -2.53 -1.25
CA ILE A 85 -11.83 -2.50 -0.55
C ILE A 85 -12.27 -3.91 -0.20
N TYR A 86 -12.19 -4.85 -1.15
CA TYR A 86 -12.56 -6.26 -0.94
C TYR A 86 -11.81 -6.86 0.25
N GLN A 87 -10.49 -6.63 0.31
CA GLN A 87 -9.67 -7.14 1.41
C GLN A 87 -10.01 -6.47 2.75
N LEU A 88 -10.30 -5.16 2.77
CA LEU A 88 -10.80 -4.47 3.96
C LEU A 88 -12.13 -5.06 4.43
N THR A 89 -13.06 -5.34 3.51
CA THR A 89 -14.34 -5.99 3.81
C THR A 89 -14.15 -7.39 4.38
N LEU A 90 -13.25 -8.20 3.81
CA LEU A 90 -12.94 -9.53 4.33
C LEU A 90 -12.43 -9.48 5.78
N MET A 91 -11.62 -8.47 6.11
CA MET A 91 -11.10 -8.29 7.47
C MET A 91 -12.20 -7.85 8.44
N LEU A 92 -13.01 -6.86 8.09
CA LEU A 92 -14.06 -6.32 8.96
C LEU A 92 -15.19 -7.33 9.21
N LEU A 93 -15.48 -8.22 8.26
CA LEU A 93 -16.53 -9.23 8.38
C LEU A 93 -16.04 -10.59 8.93
N LYS A 94 -14.79 -10.69 9.42
CA LYS A 94 -14.18 -11.96 9.88
C LYS A 94 -14.24 -13.07 8.82
N LEU A 95 -14.15 -12.73 7.53
CA LEU A 95 -14.25 -13.68 6.40
C LEU A 95 -12.91 -14.20 5.88
N ARG A 96 -11.80 -13.93 6.58
CA ARG A 96 -10.44 -14.28 6.13
C ARG A 96 -10.20 -15.79 6.02
N ASP A 97 -10.87 -16.59 6.83
CA ASP A 97 -10.71 -18.05 6.79
C ASP A 97 -11.78 -18.73 5.92
N SER A 98 -12.66 -17.95 5.29
CA SER A 98 -13.74 -18.45 4.45
C SER A 98 -13.30 -18.70 3.00
N PHE A 99 -14.16 -19.36 2.22
CA PHE A 99 -14.01 -19.50 0.77
C PHE A 99 -13.79 -18.16 0.05
N MET A 100 -14.31 -17.05 0.61
CA MET A 100 -14.16 -15.72 0.00
C MET A 100 -12.70 -15.26 -0.07
N ASN A 101 -11.84 -15.71 0.84
CA ASN A 101 -10.44 -15.29 0.85
C ASN A 101 -9.53 -16.14 -0.06
N ARG A 102 -10.08 -17.11 -0.80
CA ARG A 102 -9.30 -17.96 -1.73
C ARG A 102 -8.78 -17.17 -2.92
N TRP A 103 -7.57 -17.48 -3.38
CA TRP A 103 -6.92 -16.75 -4.47
C TRP A 103 -7.65 -16.94 -5.81
N GLU A 104 -8.26 -18.12 -6.02
CA GLU A 104 -9.05 -18.45 -7.21
C GLU A 104 -10.25 -17.50 -7.33
N LEU A 105 -10.96 -17.29 -6.22
CA LEU A 105 -12.12 -16.40 -6.20
C LEU A 105 -11.71 -14.93 -6.41
N LYS A 106 -10.63 -14.48 -5.75
CA LYS A 106 -10.07 -13.13 -5.95
C LYS A 106 -9.71 -12.89 -7.41
N LEU A 107 -9.09 -13.89 -8.06
CA LEU A 107 -8.73 -13.82 -9.47
C LEU A 107 -9.97 -13.75 -10.36
N CYS A 108 -10.97 -14.60 -10.14
CA CYS A 108 -12.24 -14.58 -10.86
C CYS A 108 -12.95 -13.22 -10.74
N ILE A 109 -12.97 -12.65 -9.53
CA ILE A 109 -13.55 -11.32 -9.27
C ILE A 109 -12.79 -10.24 -10.05
N ILE A 110 -11.46 -10.25 -10.01
CA ILE A 110 -10.63 -9.29 -10.75
C ILE A 110 -10.85 -9.39 -12.26
N LEU A 111 -10.87 -10.61 -12.80
CA LEU A 111 -11.11 -10.84 -14.22
C LEU A 111 -12.53 -10.42 -14.63
N GLY A 112 -13.54 -10.68 -13.79
CA GLY A 112 -14.91 -10.24 -14.02
C GLY A 112 -15.04 -8.71 -14.05
N VAL A 113 -14.48 -8.02 -13.06
CA VAL A 113 -14.44 -6.54 -13.04
C VAL A 113 -13.65 -6.00 -14.22
N PHE A 114 -12.51 -6.62 -14.56
CA PHE A 114 -11.69 -6.24 -15.70
C PHE A 114 -12.48 -6.32 -17.01
N LEU A 115 -13.21 -7.43 -17.25
CA LEU A 115 -14.03 -7.60 -18.44
C LEU A 115 -15.09 -6.51 -18.55
N ILE A 116 -15.78 -6.19 -17.45
CA ILE A 116 -16.76 -5.10 -17.40
C ILE A 116 -16.12 -3.75 -17.79
N LEU A 117 -14.93 -3.46 -17.25
CA LEU A 117 -14.21 -2.22 -17.54
C LEU A 117 -13.71 -2.16 -18.99
N VAL A 118 -13.25 -3.29 -19.56
CA VAL A 118 -12.87 -3.40 -20.97
C VAL A 118 -14.07 -3.15 -21.88
N LEU A 119 -15.20 -3.84 -21.64
CA LEU A 119 -16.42 -3.66 -22.43
C LEU A 119 -16.94 -2.22 -22.38
N SER A 120 -16.93 -1.61 -21.20
CA SER A 120 -17.29 -0.19 -21.02
C SER A 120 -16.35 0.73 -21.81
N THR A 121 -15.05 0.44 -21.82
CA THR A 121 -14.05 1.26 -22.50
C THR A 121 -14.10 1.10 -24.01
N LEU A 122 -14.30 -0.11 -24.53
CA LEU A 122 -14.40 -0.39 -25.96
C LEU A 122 -15.65 0.22 -26.60
N ARG A 123 -16.76 0.33 -25.84
CA ARG A 123 -17.96 1.08 -26.30
C ARG A 123 -17.66 2.56 -26.58
N LYS A 124 -16.67 3.15 -25.88
CA LYS A 124 -16.35 4.58 -25.97
C LYS A 124 -15.12 4.89 -26.81
N TYR A 125 -14.19 3.95 -26.95
CA TYR A 125 -12.90 4.19 -27.58
C TYR A 125 -12.44 3.02 -28.45
N ARG A 126 -11.75 3.33 -29.55
CA ARG A 126 -11.11 2.33 -30.40
C ARG A 126 -9.94 1.63 -29.70
N PHE A 127 -9.76 0.37 -30.05
CA PHE A 127 -8.68 -0.50 -29.60
C PHE A 127 -7.30 0.09 -29.92
N ASN A 128 -6.34 -0.10 -29.02
CA ASN A 128 -4.94 0.32 -29.19
C ASN A 128 -4.04 -0.54 -28.30
N SER A 129 -3.01 -1.16 -28.88
CA SER A 129 -2.12 -2.13 -28.22
C SER A 129 -1.36 -1.55 -27.02
N SER A 130 -0.82 -0.33 -27.11
CA SER A 130 -0.13 0.33 -25.99
C SER A 130 -1.05 0.55 -24.79
N LYS A 131 -2.35 0.74 -25.03
CA LYS A 131 -3.34 0.90 -23.95
C LYS A 131 -3.67 -0.43 -23.30
N VAL A 132 -3.75 -1.50 -24.08
CA VAL A 132 -3.99 -2.85 -23.56
C VAL A 132 -2.87 -3.28 -22.63
N LEU A 133 -1.61 -3.01 -22.99
CA LEU A 133 -0.47 -3.26 -22.11
C LEU A 133 -0.63 -2.58 -20.75
N LEU A 134 -1.10 -1.33 -20.75
CA LEU A 134 -1.31 -0.56 -19.53
C LEU A 134 -2.51 -1.08 -18.72
N TRP A 135 -3.53 -1.64 -19.37
CA TRP A 135 -4.64 -2.33 -18.69
C TRP A 135 -4.18 -3.64 -18.05
N LEU A 136 -3.35 -4.43 -18.74
CA LEU A 136 -2.74 -5.65 -18.21
C LEU A 136 -1.82 -5.35 -17.03
N LEU A 137 -1.09 -4.24 -17.06
CA LEU A 137 -0.30 -3.75 -15.92
C LEU A 137 -1.17 -3.53 -14.67
N PHE A 138 -2.36 -2.93 -14.81
CA PHE A 138 -3.25 -2.74 -13.67
C PHE A 138 -3.84 -4.04 -13.12
N ILE A 139 -4.05 -5.05 -13.97
CA ILE A 139 -4.36 -6.40 -13.49
C ILE A 139 -3.19 -6.92 -12.65
N GLY A 140 -1.96 -6.85 -13.19
CA GLY A 140 -0.76 -7.28 -12.48
C GLY A 140 -0.62 -6.61 -11.11
N PHE A 141 -0.81 -5.29 -11.04
CA PHE A 141 -0.79 -4.56 -9.78
C PHE A 141 -1.91 -4.99 -8.81
N SER A 142 -3.09 -5.33 -9.33
CA SER A 142 -4.22 -5.78 -8.50
C SER A 142 -4.01 -7.19 -7.93
N ILE A 143 -3.15 -7.99 -8.56
CA ILE A 143 -2.80 -9.33 -8.09
C ILE A 143 -1.80 -9.30 -6.93
N LEU A 144 -0.96 -8.25 -6.84
CA LEU A 144 0.11 -8.14 -5.85
C LEU A 144 -0.32 -8.53 -4.42
N PRO A 145 -1.42 -8.03 -3.84
CA PRO A 145 -1.76 -8.33 -2.45
C PRO A 145 -1.95 -9.82 -2.11
N PHE A 146 -2.22 -10.66 -3.11
CA PHE A 146 -2.45 -12.09 -2.94
C PHE A 146 -1.57 -12.92 -3.88
N PHE A 147 -0.55 -12.33 -4.51
CA PHE A 147 0.32 -13.05 -5.44
C PHE A 147 1.07 -14.19 -4.73
N HIS A 148 1.48 -14.00 -3.48
CA HIS A 148 2.05 -15.05 -2.63
C HIS A 148 1.17 -16.31 -2.56
N ASP A 149 -0.17 -16.20 -2.50
CA ASP A 149 -1.10 -17.34 -2.48
C ASP A 149 -1.16 -18.08 -3.82
N ILE A 150 -0.88 -17.39 -4.93
CA ILE A 150 -0.82 -17.99 -6.27
C ILE A 150 0.42 -18.88 -6.35
N ILE A 151 1.58 -18.38 -5.93
CA ILE A 151 2.87 -19.05 -6.16
C ILE A 151 3.34 -19.97 -5.03
N THR A 152 2.79 -19.86 -3.83
CA THR A 152 3.18 -20.69 -2.68
C THR A 152 2.02 -21.50 -2.10
N ASP A 153 2.34 -22.65 -1.54
CA ASP A 153 1.45 -23.46 -0.71
C ASP A 153 1.72 -23.23 0.78
N ARG A 154 0.79 -23.66 1.64
CA ARG A 154 0.96 -23.51 3.10
C ARG A 154 1.87 -24.63 3.58
N GLY A 155 3.07 -24.28 4.05
CA GLY A 155 4.00 -25.20 4.70
C GLY A 155 4.94 -25.98 3.77
N THR A 156 4.71 -25.98 2.46
CA THR A 156 5.52 -26.74 1.48
C THR A 156 6.37 -25.85 0.56
N GLY A 157 6.28 -24.52 0.70
CA GLY A 157 7.07 -23.58 -0.11
C GLY A 157 6.41 -23.22 -1.45
N LEU A 158 7.19 -23.18 -2.53
CA LEU A 158 6.72 -22.90 -3.89
C LEU A 158 5.81 -24.03 -4.42
N LYS A 159 4.82 -23.66 -5.24
CA LYS A 159 3.99 -24.65 -5.95
C LYS A 159 4.80 -25.37 -7.03
N PRO A 160 4.50 -26.65 -7.35
CA PRO A 160 5.29 -27.45 -8.29
C PRO A 160 5.44 -26.87 -9.70
N TRP A 161 4.47 -26.06 -10.15
CA TRP A 161 4.48 -25.44 -11.47
C TRP A 161 5.29 -24.13 -11.53
N VAL A 162 5.69 -23.58 -10.38
CA VAL A 162 6.46 -22.34 -10.31
C VAL A 162 7.94 -22.68 -10.49
N PRO A 163 8.64 -22.11 -11.50
CA PRO A 163 10.06 -22.36 -11.68
C PRO A 163 10.86 -21.82 -10.49
N VAL A 164 11.80 -22.62 -10.01
CA VAL A 164 12.74 -22.20 -8.96
C VAL A 164 13.79 -21.29 -9.61
N LEU A 165 13.68 -19.99 -9.36
CA LEU A 165 14.57 -18.96 -9.90
C LEU A 165 15.79 -18.67 -8.99
N GLY A 166 15.95 -19.41 -7.89
CA GLY A 166 17.02 -19.17 -6.90
C GLY A 166 16.83 -17.92 -6.04
N ILE A 167 15.69 -17.21 -6.15
CA ILE A 167 15.41 -15.99 -5.35
C ILE A 167 15.31 -16.32 -3.87
N GLU A 168 14.66 -17.44 -3.53
CA GLU A 168 14.54 -17.90 -2.14
C GLU A 168 15.91 -18.16 -1.53
N GLU A 169 16.77 -18.89 -2.24
CA GLU A 169 18.15 -19.20 -1.83
C GLU A 169 19.01 -17.94 -1.71
N PHE A 170 18.92 -17.02 -2.67
CA PHE A 170 19.65 -15.76 -2.66
C PHE A 170 19.28 -14.86 -1.47
N MET A 171 18.01 -14.87 -1.07
CA MET A 171 17.51 -14.06 0.05
C MET A 171 17.56 -14.79 1.41
N THR A 172 18.03 -16.05 1.45
CA THR A 172 18.17 -16.82 2.68
C THR A 172 19.48 -16.47 3.37
N PHE A 173 19.39 -15.97 4.60
CA PHE A 173 20.55 -15.62 5.43
C PHE A 173 21.06 -16.84 6.24
N GLN A 174 22.22 -16.69 6.88
CA GLN A 174 22.88 -17.77 7.65
C GLN A 174 22.02 -18.36 8.79
N ASN A 175 21.02 -17.63 9.26
CA ASN A 175 20.07 -18.06 10.29
C ASN A 175 18.90 -18.90 9.72
N GLY A 176 18.89 -19.19 8.41
CA GLY A 176 17.82 -19.91 7.73
C GLY A 176 16.53 -19.09 7.52
N LYS A 177 16.54 -17.80 7.90
CA LYS A 177 15.43 -16.88 7.60
C LYS A 177 15.62 -16.26 6.22
N ILE A 178 14.51 -15.98 5.55
CA ILE A 178 14.50 -15.35 4.23
C ILE A 178 14.19 -13.87 4.41
N ALA A 179 15.19 -13.00 4.25
CA ALA A 179 15.08 -11.56 4.52
C ALA A 179 14.39 -11.24 5.85
N GLY A 180 14.80 -11.92 6.92
CA GLY A 180 14.25 -11.76 8.27
C GLY A 180 12.92 -12.48 8.51
N PHE A 181 12.28 -13.05 7.48
CA PHE A 181 11.03 -13.80 7.61
C PHE A 181 11.28 -15.29 7.80
N GLY A 182 10.41 -15.93 8.60
CA GLY A 182 10.50 -17.37 8.85
C GLY A 182 10.07 -18.25 7.67
N THR A 183 9.40 -17.70 6.65
CA THR A 183 9.01 -18.46 5.45
C THR A 183 9.03 -17.56 4.21
N TYR A 184 9.31 -18.15 3.04
CA TYR A 184 9.30 -17.43 1.76
C TYR A 184 7.93 -16.82 1.45
N ARG A 185 6.86 -17.54 1.78
CA ARG A 185 5.48 -17.05 1.64
C ARG A 185 5.23 -15.77 2.42
N ALA A 186 5.70 -15.71 3.68
CA ALA A 186 5.57 -14.52 4.49
C ALA A 186 6.36 -13.36 3.88
N PHE A 187 7.62 -13.57 3.53
CA PHE A 187 8.44 -12.58 2.83
C PHE A 187 7.72 -11.99 1.61
N LEU A 188 7.24 -12.87 0.72
CA LEU A 188 6.51 -12.49 -0.49
C LEU A 188 5.26 -11.67 -0.17
N TYR A 189 4.47 -12.09 0.81
CA TYR A 189 3.29 -11.38 1.24
C TYR A 189 3.60 -9.95 1.70
N PHE A 190 4.57 -9.81 2.60
CA PHE A 190 4.97 -8.52 3.15
C PHE A 190 5.60 -7.62 2.08
N LEU A 191 6.43 -8.16 1.19
CA LEU A 191 7.00 -7.39 0.09
C LEU A 191 5.91 -6.88 -0.87
N GLN A 192 5.01 -7.76 -1.31
CA GLN A 192 4.01 -7.42 -2.32
C GLN A 192 2.97 -6.43 -1.82
N ILE A 193 2.56 -6.51 -0.55
CA ILE A 193 1.60 -5.54 -0.01
C ILE A 193 2.21 -4.14 0.11
N HIS A 194 3.50 -4.05 0.46
CA HIS A 194 4.20 -2.77 0.52
C HIS A 194 4.49 -2.21 -0.88
N LEU A 195 4.83 -3.06 -1.84
CA LEU A 195 4.93 -2.67 -3.26
C LEU A 195 3.57 -2.19 -3.79
N PHE A 196 2.49 -2.89 -3.48
CA PHE A 196 1.13 -2.49 -3.84
C PHE A 196 0.77 -1.11 -3.28
N ALA A 197 1.09 -0.86 -2.01
CA ALA A 197 0.92 0.46 -1.41
C ALA A 197 1.78 1.53 -2.12
N HIS A 198 3.07 1.24 -2.31
CA HIS A 198 4.01 2.16 -2.93
C HIS A 198 3.58 2.57 -4.34
N LEU A 199 3.17 1.62 -5.18
CA LEU A 199 2.74 1.89 -6.55
C LEU A 199 1.51 2.80 -6.61
N GLY A 200 0.55 2.63 -5.70
CA GLY A 200 -0.62 3.51 -5.60
C GLY A 200 -0.23 4.97 -5.32
N TRP A 201 0.65 5.18 -4.34
CA TRP A 201 1.14 6.51 -3.98
C TRP A 201 2.08 7.11 -5.04
N LEU A 202 2.97 6.31 -5.62
CA LEU A 202 3.89 6.72 -6.67
C LEU A 202 3.13 7.17 -7.92
N GLY A 203 2.13 6.40 -8.35
CA GLY A 203 1.29 6.75 -9.49
C GLY A 203 0.51 8.05 -9.26
N ALA A 204 -0.04 8.23 -8.04
CA ALA A 204 -0.67 9.49 -7.65
C ALA A 204 0.32 10.67 -7.71
N PHE A 205 1.54 10.49 -7.20
CA PHE A 205 2.59 11.51 -7.19
C PHE A 205 3.05 11.89 -8.60
N ILE A 206 3.41 10.92 -9.45
CA ILE A 206 3.87 11.15 -10.83
C ILE A 206 2.80 11.92 -11.61
N TYR A 207 1.54 11.55 -11.44
CA TYR A 207 0.47 12.21 -12.15
C TYR A 207 0.24 13.65 -11.68
N TYR A 208 0.31 13.90 -10.37
CA TYR A 208 0.27 15.26 -9.83
C TYR A 208 1.46 16.11 -10.30
N ALA A 209 2.64 15.50 -10.46
CA ALA A 209 3.85 16.18 -10.93
C ALA A 209 3.69 16.74 -12.35
N HIS A 210 3.00 16.02 -13.24
CA HIS A 210 2.79 16.44 -14.64
C HIS A 210 1.81 17.63 -14.79
N HIS A 211 0.93 17.89 -13.82
CA HIS A 211 -0.15 18.87 -13.94
C HIS A 211 0.02 20.16 -13.10
N ILE A 212 1.24 20.44 -12.58
CA ILE A 212 1.61 21.71 -11.88
C ILE A 212 0.61 22.08 -10.77
N ARG A 213 0.00 21.10 -10.08
CA ARG A 213 -0.89 21.40 -8.96
C ARG A 213 -0.10 21.46 -7.65
N LYS A 214 -0.29 22.56 -6.92
CA LYS A 214 0.45 22.96 -5.71
C LYS A 214 0.55 21.92 -4.57
N PRO A 215 -0.39 20.98 -4.32
CA PRO A 215 -0.23 20.02 -3.23
C PRO A 215 0.75 18.85 -3.53
N ARG A 216 1.49 18.88 -4.65
CA ARG A 216 2.43 17.82 -5.08
C ARG A 216 3.35 17.28 -3.99
N PHE A 217 3.85 18.17 -3.14
CA PHE A 217 4.88 17.83 -2.19
C PHE A 217 4.33 17.03 -1.01
N PHE A 218 3.04 17.19 -0.67
CA PHE A 218 2.43 16.43 0.41
C PHE A 218 2.29 14.94 0.07
N LEU A 219 2.24 14.59 -1.22
CA LEU A 219 2.24 13.19 -1.67
C LEU A 219 3.63 12.56 -1.68
N LEU A 220 4.70 13.35 -1.60
CA LEU A 220 6.05 12.80 -1.53
C LEU A 220 6.28 12.08 -0.19
N VAL A 221 5.69 12.56 0.91
CA VAL A 221 5.81 11.92 2.24
C VAL A 221 5.35 10.45 2.21
N PRO A 222 4.11 10.11 1.79
CA PRO A 222 3.69 8.71 1.73
C PRO A 222 4.46 7.89 0.68
N VAL A 223 4.95 8.49 -0.41
CA VAL A 223 5.82 7.81 -1.38
C VAL A 223 7.14 7.40 -0.74
N VAL A 224 7.80 8.31 -0.01
CA VAL A 224 9.08 8.03 0.64
C VAL A 224 8.91 6.98 1.74
N ILE A 225 7.85 7.08 2.55
CA ILE A 225 7.61 6.10 3.63
C ILE A 225 7.31 4.72 3.07
N SER A 226 6.47 4.62 2.04
CA SER A 226 6.20 3.33 1.40
C SER A 226 7.44 2.73 0.73
N LEU A 227 8.28 3.57 0.11
CA LEU A 227 9.57 3.13 -0.45
C LEU A 227 10.51 2.65 0.66
N PHE A 228 10.60 3.39 1.76
CA PHE A 228 11.41 3.02 2.91
C PHE A 228 11.01 1.64 3.45
N SER A 229 9.72 1.36 3.58
CA SER A 229 9.25 0.02 3.97
C SER A 229 9.66 -1.08 3.00
N VAL A 230 9.59 -0.83 1.68
CA VAL A 230 10.05 -1.79 0.67
C VAL A 230 11.56 -2.04 0.80
N VAL A 231 12.36 -0.98 0.99
CA VAL A 231 13.82 -1.08 1.17
C VAL A 231 14.17 -1.86 2.43
N VAL A 232 13.51 -1.57 3.56
CA VAL A 232 13.71 -2.30 4.82
C VAL A 232 13.44 -3.79 4.66
N ILE A 233 12.41 -4.18 3.89
CA ILE A 233 12.09 -5.59 3.63
C ILE A 233 13.14 -6.24 2.74
N VAL A 234 13.58 -5.57 1.68
CA VAL A 234 14.54 -6.13 0.72
C VAL A 234 15.94 -6.26 1.32
N LEU A 235 16.35 -5.32 2.17
CA LEU A 235 17.68 -5.32 2.78
C LEU A 235 17.75 -6.03 4.15
N ASP A 236 16.64 -6.64 4.59
CA ASP A 236 16.50 -7.24 5.92
C ASP A 236 16.90 -6.32 7.09
N TRP A 237 16.56 -5.04 6.98
CA TRP A 237 16.74 -4.09 8.08
C TRP A 237 15.60 -4.15 9.09
N SER A 238 14.89 -5.28 9.12
CA SER A 238 13.68 -5.48 9.92
C SER A 238 13.99 -5.49 11.42
N GLU A 239 15.13 -6.07 11.80
CA GLU A 239 15.64 -6.17 13.17
C GLU A 239 16.62 -5.02 13.51
N GLU A 240 17.03 -4.21 12.54
CA GLU A 240 17.91 -3.05 12.78
C GLU A 240 17.15 -1.86 13.40
N GLY A 241 17.88 -1.02 14.14
CA GLY A 241 17.32 0.17 14.80
C GLY A 241 16.61 1.16 13.85
N PHE A 242 16.87 1.05 12.55
CA PHE A 242 16.23 1.84 11.50
C PHE A 242 14.74 1.51 11.29
N ASN A 243 14.28 0.31 11.65
CA ASN A 243 12.88 -0.09 11.52
C ASN A 243 12.04 0.17 12.80
N THR A 244 12.48 1.09 13.65
CA THR A 244 11.72 1.51 14.84
C THR A 244 10.60 2.49 14.48
N PRO A 245 9.49 2.50 15.23
CA PRO A 245 8.39 3.44 15.02
C PRO A 245 8.85 4.89 15.17
N ASP A 246 9.82 5.14 16.04
CA ASP A 246 10.38 6.47 16.30
C ASP A 246 11.12 6.99 15.06
N VAL A 247 11.97 6.17 14.43
CA VAL A 247 12.68 6.54 13.19
C VAL A 247 11.69 6.82 12.06
N LYS A 248 10.66 5.97 11.87
CA LYS A 248 9.60 6.18 10.87
C LYS A 248 8.82 7.46 11.14
N PHE A 249 8.52 7.74 12.41
CA PHE A 249 7.82 8.96 12.82
C PHE A 249 8.67 10.21 12.59
N TYR A 250 9.91 10.24 13.05
CA TYR A 250 10.82 11.37 12.83
C TYR A 250 11.07 11.62 11.35
N THR A 251 11.25 10.57 10.55
CA THR A 251 11.37 10.67 9.10
C THR A 251 10.13 11.33 8.48
N THR A 252 8.93 10.90 8.92
CA THR A 252 7.66 11.47 8.46
C THR A 252 7.52 12.96 8.81
N VAL A 253 7.84 13.34 10.04
CA VAL A 253 7.77 14.72 10.53
C VAL A 253 8.82 15.59 9.83
N ALA A 254 10.07 15.14 9.74
CA ALA A 254 11.16 15.86 9.09
C ALA A 254 10.85 16.12 7.61
N LEU A 255 10.42 15.10 6.87
CA LEU A 255 10.01 15.26 5.47
C LEU A 255 8.80 16.20 5.34
N GLY A 256 7.81 16.06 6.22
CA GLY A 256 6.64 16.95 6.25
C GLY A 256 7.02 18.41 6.47
N LEU A 257 7.92 18.69 7.41
CA LEU A 257 8.43 20.03 7.70
C LEU A 257 9.26 20.60 6.54
N LEU A 258 10.20 19.83 5.99
CA LEU A 258 11.00 20.26 4.84
C LEU A 258 10.12 20.64 3.64
N ILE A 259 9.08 19.84 3.41
CA ILE A 259 8.09 20.09 2.36
C ILE A 259 7.28 21.35 2.65
N ALA A 260 6.81 21.53 3.88
CA ALA A 260 6.05 22.71 4.29
C ALA A 260 6.88 24.00 4.15
N LEU A 261 8.14 23.96 4.58
CA LEU A 261 9.10 25.07 4.44
C LEU A 261 9.34 25.38 2.96
N ASN A 262 9.64 24.36 2.14
CA ASN A 262 9.84 24.53 0.70
C ASN A 262 8.60 25.11 0.01
N PHE A 263 7.40 24.68 0.41
CA PHE A 263 6.15 25.21 -0.08
C PHE A 263 5.95 26.68 0.29
N TYR A 264 6.20 27.04 1.55
CA TYR A 264 6.10 28.41 2.05
C TYR A 264 7.05 29.37 1.32
N PHE A 265 8.34 29.03 1.24
CA PHE A 265 9.35 29.90 0.61
C PHE A 265 9.15 30.04 -0.91
N ASN A 266 8.73 28.98 -1.61
CA ASN A 266 8.47 29.07 -3.05
C ASN A 266 7.19 29.86 -3.39
N ASN A 267 6.13 29.75 -2.58
CA ASN A 267 4.94 30.59 -2.79
C ASN A 267 5.21 32.06 -2.43
N LYS A 268 5.98 32.34 -1.37
CA LYS A 268 6.39 33.72 -1.03
C LYS A 268 7.17 34.37 -2.17
N ARG A 269 8.13 33.67 -2.78
CA ARG A 269 8.86 34.17 -3.97
C ARG A 269 7.95 34.45 -5.17
N THR A 270 6.91 33.64 -5.36
CA THR A 270 5.96 33.82 -6.46
C THR A 270 5.09 35.06 -6.24
N TYR A 271 4.59 35.26 -5.02
CA TYR A 271 3.79 36.43 -4.64
C TYR A 271 4.60 37.74 -4.74
N VAL A 272 5.84 37.74 -4.24
CA VAL A 272 6.74 38.90 -4.34
C VAL A 272 7.06 39.24 -5.81
N LYS A 273 7.24 38.24 -6.68
CA LYS A 273 7.45 38.48 -8.11
C LYS A 273 6.22 39.06 -8.82
N GLN A 274 5.01 38.65 -8.42
CA GLN A 274 3.77 39.22 -8.98
C GLN A 274 3.60 40.69 -8.58
N LEU A 275 3.80 41.03 -7.31
CA LEU A 275 3.77 42.42 -6.80
C LEU A 275 4.79 43.33 -7.50
N ILE A 276 6.02 42.86 -7.72
CA ILE A 276 7.06 43.64 -8.41
C ILE A 276 6.68 43.87 -9.88
N ASN A 277 6.05 42.89 -10.54
CA ASN A 277 5.61 43.04 -11.93
C ASN A 277 4.41 43.98 -12.07
N GLU A 278 3.44 43.92 -11.15
CA GLU A 278 2.28 44.83 -11.13
C GLU A 278 2.70 46.29 -10.92
N ASN A 279 3.67 46.54 -10.02
CA ASN A 279 4.22 47.89 -9.78
C ASN A 279 5.12 48.41 -10.91
N LYS A 280 5.58 47.56 -11.84
CA LYS A 280 6.35 47.99 -13.03
C LYS A 280 5.45 48.27 -14.24
N SER A 281 4.19 47.83 -14.20
CA SER A 281 3.20 48.03 -15.26
C SER A 281 2.23 49.20 -14.99
N ALA A 282 2.34 49.85 -13.83
CA ALA A 282 1.64 51.08 -13.46
C ALA A 282 2.58 52.28 -13.65
#